data_AF-A0AAE8MNN2-F1
#
_entry.id   AF-A0AAE8MNN2-F1
#
_cell.length_a   1.000
_cell.length_b   1.000
_cell.length_c   1.000
_cell.angle_alpha   90.00
_cell.angle_beta   90.00
_cell.angle_gamma   90.00
#
_symmetry.space_group_name_H-M   'P 1'
#
loop_
_entity.id
_entity.type
_entity.pdbx_description
1 polymer ?
#
loop_
_entity_poly.entity_id
_entity_poly.type
_entity_poly.pdbx_seq_one_letter_code
_entity_poly.pdbx_strand_id
1 'polypeptide(L)'
;MTWESWVKQEAIRRTLICTELVAGTYTYLQGLWPMGVQCHHDLWFPAQKRLWEAKSAAEWRLIRDDTSSPLLPTNLLRLDTDLEQASPSDLDDIGVLLRVAGKGFENLNEWLSHDGRALKRWGDVHMR
;
A
#
# COMPACT_ATOMS: atom_id res chain seq x y z
N MET A 1 -0.62 18.97 -12.56
CA MET A 1 -1.74 18.26 -11.90
C MET A 1 -2.21 19.06 -10.69
N THR A 2 -3.52 19.20 -10.48
CA THR A 2 -4.09 19.85 -9.27
C THR A 2 -4.30 18.83 -8.16
N TRP A 3 -4.48 19.30 -6.91
CA TRP A 3 -4.73 18.42 -5.77
C TRP A 3 -6.06 17.68 -5.92
N GLU A 4 -7.12 18.36 -6.36
CA GLU A 4 -8.44 17.75 -6.54
C GLU A 4 -8.42 16.69 -7.65
N SER A 5 -7.68 16.93 -8.73
CA SER A 5 -7.48 15.96 -9.81
C SER A 5 -6.67 14.76 -9.32
N TRP A 6 -5.62 14.99 -8.52
CA TRP A 6 -4.84 13.93 -7.91
C TRP A 6 -5.68 13.07 -6.95
N VAL A 7 -6.44 13.68 -6.04
CA VAL A 7 -7.33 12.97 -5.10
C VAL A 7 -8.33 12.10 -5.86
N LYS A 8 -8.96 12.63 -6.92
CA LYS A 8 -9.89 11.85 -7.74
C LYS A 8 -9.22 10.65 -8.41
N GLN A 9 -8.04 10.84 -8.99
CA GLN A 9 -7.31 9.75 -9.64
C GLN A 9 -6.85 8.69 -8.62
N GLU A 10 -6.38 9.11 -7.45
CA GLU A 10 -5.97 8.20 -6.37
C GLU A 10 -7.15 7.43 -5.79
N ALA A 11 -8.31 8.06 -5.61
CA ALA A 11 -9.51 7.36 -5.19
C ALA A 11 -9.90 6.25 -6.18
N ILE A 12 -9.82 6.52 -7.49
CA ILE A 12 -10.07 5.51 -8.53
C ILE A 12 -9.04 4.38 -8.44
N ARG A 13 -7.74 4.70 -8.46
CA ARG A 13 -6.66 3.70 -8.39
C ARG A 13 -6.79 2.81 -7.16
N ARG A 14 -6.99 3.39 -5.97
CA ARG A 14 -7.13 2.65 -4.71
C ARG A 14 -8.41 1.80 -4.66
N THR A 15 -9.50 2.26 -5.27
CA THR A 15 -10.72 1.45 -5.41
C THR A 15 -10.46 0.23 -6.30
N LEU A 16 -9.74 0.40 -7.40
CA LEU A 16 -9.35 -0.71 -8.27
C LEU A 16 -8.44 -1.69 -7.52
N ILE A 17 -7.44 -1.20 -6.79
CA ILE A 17 -6.56 -2.04 -5.95
C ILE A 17 -7.36 -2.86 -4.94
N CYS A 18 -8.30 -2.25 -4.22
CA CYS A 18 -9.16 -2.97 -3.29
C CYS A 18 -10.03 -4.02 -3.99
N THR A 19 -10.52 -3.73 -5.20
CA THR A 19 -11.31 -4.67 -6.00
C THR A 19 -10.47 -5.88 -6.41
N GLU A 20 -9.25 -5.64 -6.91
CA GLU A 20 -8.29 -6.70 -7.28
C GLU A 20 -7.91 -7.56 -6.06
N LEU A 21 -7.71 -6.94 -4.88
CA LEU A 21 -7.42 -7.67 -3.64
C LEU A 21 -8.56 -8.57 -3.18
N VAL A 22 -9.80 -8.06 -3.21
CA VAL A 22 -10.98 -8.84 -2.83
C VAL A 22 -11.22 -9.98 -3.82
N ALA A 23 -11.12 -9.71 -5.13
CA ALA A 23 -11.26 -10.72 -6.17
C ALA A 23 -10.18 -11.80 -6.06
N GLY A 24 -8.91 -11.40 -5.87
CA GLY A 24 -7.78 -12.30 -5.68
C GLY A 24 -7.95 -13.20 -4.46
N THR A 25 -8.39 -12.61 -3.33
CA THR A 25 -8.67 -13.34 -2.10
C THR A 25 -9.81 -14.34 -2.28
N TYR A 26 -10.91 -13.94 -2.91
CA TYR A 26 -12.04 -14.83 -3.20
C TYR A 26 -11.60 -16.02 -4.05
N THR A 27 -10.89 -15.77 -5.16
CA THR A 27 -10.38 -16.83 -6.06
C THR A 27 -9.42 -17.77 -5.32
N TYR A 28 -8.53 -17.24 -4.48
CA TYR A 28 -7.63 -18.04 -3.65
C TYR A 28 -8.40 -18.96 -2.71
N LEU A 29 -9.40 -18.44 -1.99
CA LEU A 29 -10.22 -19.22 -1.06
C LEU A 29 -11.07 -20.30 -1.76
N GLN A 30 -11.44 -20.08 -3.02
CA GLN A 30 -12.14 -21.08 -3.85
C GLN A 30 -11.19 -22.17 -4.40
N GLY A 31 -9.88 -22.11 -4.11
CA GLY A 31 -8.90 -23.06 -4.64
C GLY A 31 -8.62 -22.88 -6.14
N LEU A 32 -8.98 -21.72 -6.70
CA LEU A 32 -8.83 -21.41 -8.12
C LEU A 32 -7.50 -20.68 -8.42
N TRP A 33 -6.59 -20.62 -7.44
CA TRP A 33 -5.27 -20.03 -7.59
C TRP A 33 -4.27 -21.00 -8.27
N PRO A 34 -3.42 -20.55 -9.21
CA PRO A 34 -3.30 -19.18 -9.74
C PRO A 34 -4.20 -18.90 -10.95
N MET A 35 -4.98 -19.87 -11.42
CA MET A 35 -5.68 -19.84 -12.72
C MET A 35 -6.79 -18.77 -12.84
N GLY A 36 -7.17 -18.09 -11.76
CA GLY A 36 -8.20 -17.04 -11.76
C GLY A 36 -7.76 -15.66 -11.27
N VAL A 37 -6.47 -15.44 -10.96
CA VAL A 37 -6.00 -14.11 -10.53
C VAL A 37 -5.10 -13.53 -11.61
N GLN A 38 -5.71 -12.73 -12.48
CA GLN A 38 -4.98 -11.84 -13.36
C GLN A 38 -5.17 -10.42 -12.81
N CYS A 39 -4.09 -9.79 -12.35
CA CYS A 39 -4.09 -8.34 -12.20
C CYS A 39 -4.12 -7.78 -13.63
N HIS A 40 -5.32 -7.45 -14.11
CA HIS A 40 -5.56 -7.09 -15.51
C HIS A 40 -5.01 -5.71 -15.88
N HIS A 41 -4.48 -4.99 -14.91
CA HIS A 41 -4.15 -3.58 -15.01
C HIS A 41 -2.73 -3.37 -14.48
N ASP A 42 -1.96 -2.56 -15.21
CA ASP A 42 -0.69 -2.00 -14.74
C ASP A 42 -0.99 -0.89 -13.70
N LEU A 43 -1.49 -1.31 -12.53
CA LEU A 43 -1.90 -0.41 -11.46
C LEU A 43 -0.69 0.01 -10.65
N TRP A 44 -0.41 1.31 -10.72
CA TRP A 44 0.55 1.98 -9.86
C TRP A 44 -0.17 2.91 -8.90
N PHE A 45 0.38 3.12 -7.71
CA PHE A 45 -0.05 4.14 -6.78
C PHE A 45 1.15 4.67 -5.96
N PRO A 46 1.12 5.93 -5.51
CA PRO A 46 2.07 6.42 -4.52
C PRO A 46 1.72 5.84 -3.15
N ALA A 47 2.49 4.86 -2.68
CA ALA A 47 2.27 4.24 -1.36
C ALA A 47 2.71 5.13 -0.19
N GLN A 48 3.37 6.26 -0.49
CA GLN A 48 3.88 7.19 0.50
C GLN A 48 2.75 7.81 1.32
N LYS A 49 2.76 7.51 2.63
CA LYS A 49 1.78 7.96 3.62
C LYS A 49 1.52 9.46 3.60
N ARG A 50 2.59 10.25 3.57
CA ARG A 50 2.53 11.72 3.68
C ARG A 50 1.73 12.36 2.54
N LEU A 51 1.82 11.82 1.31
CA LEU A 51 1.04 12.34 0.19
C LEU A 51 -0.45 12.11 0.39
N TRP A 52 -0.83 10.93 0.89
CA TRP A 52 -2.21 10.59 1.18
C TRP A 52 -2.79 11.36 2.37
N GLU A 53 -2.00 11.55 3.42
CA GLU A 53 -2.46 12.23 4.65
C GLU A 53 -2.45 13.76 4.57
N ALA A 54 -1.98 14.33 3.46
CA ALA A 54 -1.95 15.77 3.26
C ALA A 54 -3.36 16.39 3.43
N LYS A 55 -3.49 17.35 4.35
CA LYS A 55 -4.78 17.93 4.76
C LYS A 55 -5.21 19.12 3.90
N SER A 56 -4.34 19.54 2.97
CA SER A 56 -4.61 20.67 2.09
C SER A 56 -3.83 20.56 0.78
N ALA A 57 -4.30 21.28 -0.24
CA ALA A 57 -3.59 21.40 -1.51
C ALA A 57 -2.19 22.03 -1.36
N ALA A 58 -1.99 22.91 -0.37
CA ALA A 58 -0.69 23.53 -0.11
C ALA A 58 0.30 22.53 0.49
N GLU A 59 -0.13 21.79 1.51
CA GLU A 59 0.67 20.72 2.13
C GLU A 59 1.01 19.61 1.12
N TRP A 60 0.02 19.19 0.32
CA TRP A 60 0.24 18.19 -0.74
C TRP A 60 1.29 18.64 -1.76
N ARG A 61 1.26 19.91 -2.19
CA ARG A 61 2.28 20.45 -3.11
C ARG A 61 3.67 20.45 -2.48
N LEU A 62 3.78 20.87 -1.22
CA LEU A 62 5.07 20.86 -0.51
C LEU A 62 5.65 19.45 -0.43
N ILE A 63 4.83 18.45 -0.13
CA ILE A 63 5.27 17.05 -0.04
C ILE A 63 5.62 16.49 -1.41
N ARG A 64 4.81 16.78 -2.44
CA ARG A 64 5.06 16.31 -3.81
C ARG A 64 6.34 16.90 -4.40
N ASP A 65 6.63 18.15 -4.08
CA ASP A 65 7.77 18.88 -4.63
C ASP A 65 9.03 18.72 -3.73
N ASP A 66 8.92 18.01 -2.60
CA ASP A 66 10.04 17.67 -1.72
C ASP A 66 10.93 16.58 -2.35
N THR A 67 12.09 16.98 -2.87
CA THR A 67 13.06 16.06 -3.47
C THR A 67 13.93 15.33 -2.45
N SER A 68 13.86 15.70 -1.17
CA SER A 68 14.62 15.05 -0.10
C SER A 68 14.00 13.74 0.38
N SER A 69 12.71 13.52 0.07
CA SER A 69 11.99 12.30 0.37
C SER A 69 11.67 11.57 -0.93
N PRO A 70 12.22 10.36 -1.17
CA PRO A 70 11.91 9.63 -2.39
C PRO A 70 10.42 9.28 -2.43
N LEU A 71 9.79 9.53 -3.58
CA LEU A 71 8.47 8.99 -3.86
C LEU A 71 8.53 7.46 -3.80
N LEU A 72 7.44 6.85 -3.33
CA LEU A 72 7.26 5.39 -3.34
C LEU A 72 6.22 5.03 -4.41
N PRO A 73 6.55 5.08 -5.71
CA PRO A 73 5.67 4.55 -6.74
C PRO A 73 5.64 3.03 -6.61
N THR A 74 4.46 2.48 -6.39
CA THR A 74 4.28 1.07 -6.13
C THR A 74 3.38 0.46 -7.19
N ASN A 75 3.89 -0.55 -7.89
CA ASN A 75 3.16 -1.31 -8.90
C ASN A 75 2.64 -2.62 -8.31
N LEU A 76 1.37 -2.95 -8.58
CA LEU A 76 0.75 -4.19 -8.07
C LEU A 76 1.43 -5.48 -8.57
N LEU A 77 2.03 -5.46 -9.76
CA LEU A 77 2.76 -6.60 -10.31
C LEU A 77 4.17 -6.74 -9.73
N ARG A 78 4.67 -5.72 -9.04
CA ARG A 78 6.04 -5.66 -8.49
C ARG A 78 6.06 -5.25 -7.02
N LEU A 79 4.96 -5.47 -6.28
CA LEU A 79 4.81 -5.05 -4.88
C LEU A 79 6.01 -5.44 -4.03
N ASP A 80 6.46 -6.68 -4.20
CA ASP A 80 7.58 -7.24 -3.47
C ASP A 80 8.88 -6.44 -3.65
N THR A 81 9.15 -5.97 -4.86
CA THR A 81 10.34 -5.18 -5.19
C THR A 81 10.13 -3.71 -4.86
N ASP A 82 9.00 -3.13 -5.27
CA ASP A 82 8.72 -1.70 -5.11
C ASP A 82 8.54 -1.30 -3.64
N LEU A 83 8.15 -2.24 -2.77
CA LEU A 83 8.02 -1.99 -1.33
C LEU A 83 9.24 -2.46 -0.53
N GLU A 84 10.17 -3.24 -1.08
CA GLU A 84 11.19 -3.99 -0.31
C GLU A 84 11.86 -3.17 0.80
N GLN A 85 12.34 -1.96 0.45
CA GLN A 85 13.10 -1.06 1.31
C GLN A 85 12.24 -0.04 2.08
N ALA A 86 10.92 -0.02 1.89
CA ALA A 86 10.05 0.94 2.56
C ALA A 86 9.92 0.61 4.06
N SER A 87 10.04 1.62 4.92
CA SER A 87 9.75 1.50 6.35
C SER A 87 8.24 1.49 6.58
N PRO A 88 7.73 0.87 7.67
CA PRO A 88 6.33 0.99 8.08
C PRO A 88 5.84 2.43 8.22
N SER A 89 6.73 3.35 8.58
CA SER A 89 6.42 4.78 8.69
C SER A 89 6.15 5.46 7.35
N ASP A 90 6.69 4.89 6.27
CA ASP A 90 6.64 5.49 4.94
C ASP A 90 5.37 5.09 4.20
N LEU A 91 4.82 3.91 4.52
CA LEU A 91 3.66 3.35 3.86
C LEU A 91 2.35 3.82 4.50
N ASP A 92 1.38 4.12 3.65
CA ASP A 92 -0.02 4.21 4.07
C ASP A 92 -0.61 2.82 4.38
N ASP A 93 -1.85 2.81 4.84
CA ASP A 93 -2.54 1.59 5.25
C ASP A 93 -2.71 0.58 4.11
N ILE A 94 -2.94 1.04 2.88
CA ILE A 94 -3.05 0.17 1.71
C ILE A 94 -1.68 -0.43 1.38
N GLY A 95 -0.61 0.36 1.46
CA GLY A 95 0.76 -0.12 1.28
C GLY A 95 1.16 -1.19 2.29
N VAL A 96 0.81 -1.00 3.57
CA VAL A 96 1.04 -2.02 4.63
C VAL A 96 0.25 -3.29 4.33
N LEU A 97 -1.04 -3.18 4.02
CA LEU A 97 -1.88 -4.34 3.68
C LEU A 97 -1.35 -5.12 2.48
N LEU A 98 -0.91 -4.42 1.43
CA LEU A 98 -0.35 -5.03 0.23
C LEU A 98 0.97 -5.74 0.51
N ARG A 99 1.84 -5.17 1.35
CA ARG A 99 3.08 -5.85 1.77
C ARG A 99 2.78 -7.13 2.54
N VAL A 100 1.82 -7.08 3.47
CA VAL A 100 1.41 -8.25 4.25
C VAL A 100 0.78 -9.32 3.36
N ALA A 101 -0.08 -8.93 2.42
CA ALA A 101 -0.68 -9.86 1.46
C ALA A 101 0.38 -10.55 0.58
N GLY A 102 1.46 -9.86 0.22
CA GLY A 102 2.55 -10.42 -0.59
C GLY A 102 3.56 -11.26 0.20
N LYS A 103 3.94 -10.82 1.41
CA LYS A 103 5.03 -11.42 2.21
C LYS A 103 4.56 -12.30 3.38
N GLY A 104 3.26 -12.34 3.67
CA GLY A 104 2.73 -13.04 4.82
C GLY A 104 2.89 -12.26 6.14
N PHE A 105 2.15 -12.69 7.16
CA PHE A 105 2.15 -12.07 8.47
C PHE A 105 3.40 -12.39 9.30
N GLU A 106 4.09 -13.51 9.06
CA GLU A 106 5.29 -13.84 9.84
C GLU A 106 6.39 -12.79 9.66
N ASN A 107 6.54 -12.27 8.44
CA ASN A 107 7.50 -11.21 8.10
C ASN A 107 7.06 -9.82 8.58
N LEU A 108 5.80 -9.66 8.99
CA LEU A 108 5.27 -8.37 9.46
C LEU A 108 5.91 -7.96 10.78
N ASN A 109 6.06 -8.88 11.73
CA ASN A 109 6.53 -8.53 13.06
C ASN A 109 8.00 -8.05 13.03
N GLU A 110 8.87 -8.72 12.27
CA GLU A 110 10.26 -8.28 12.08
C GLU A 110 10.34 -6.92 11.40
N TRP A 111 9.54 -6.71 10.34
CA TRP A 111 9.48 -5.42 9.64
C TRP A 111 8.92 -4.28 10.50
N LEU A 112 7.96 -4.57 11.41
CA LEU A 112 7.39 -3.63 12.36
C LEU A 112 8.21 -3.44 13.65
N SER A 113 9.17 -4.33 13.95
CA SER A 113 9.88 -4.38 15.25
C SER A 113 10.67 -3.11 15.59
N HIS A 114 10.87 -2.23 14.61
CA HIS A 114 11.51 -0.92 14.80
C HIS A 114 10.52 0.24 15.00
N ASP A 115 9.21 0.02 14.86
CA ASP A 115 8.14 1.01 15.07
C ASP A 115 7.08 0.48 16.04
N GLY A 116 7.26 0.78 17.34
CA GLY A 116 6.34 0.35 18.40
C GLY A 116 4.90 0.88 18.24
N ARG A 117 4.67 1.96 17.49
CA ARG A 117 3.30 2.41 17.18
C ARG A 117 2.68 1.56 16.09
N ALA A 118 3.45 1.21 15.07
CA ALA A 118 2.98 0.34 14.00
C ALA A 118 2.75 -1.09 14.51
N LEU A 119 3.60 -1.59 15.43
CA LEU A 119 3.41 -2.88 16.11
C LEU A 119 2.09 -2.94 16.89
N LYS A 120 1.73 -1.87 17.61
CA LYS A 120 0.43 -1.78 18.29
C LYS A 120 -0.76 -1.74 17.32
N ARG A 121 -0.58 -1.14 16.15
CA ARG A 121 -1.64 -0.96 15.15
C ARG A 121 -1.91 -2.22 14.33
N TRP A 122 -0.85 -2.95 13.98
CA TRP A 122 -0.90 -4.05 13.01
C TRP A 122 -0.45 -5.41 13.58
N GLY A 123 0.33 -5.42 14.65
CA GLY A 123 0.92 -6.62 15.27
C GLY A 123 0.20 -7.12 16.52
N ASP A 124 -0.81 -6.42 17.02
CA ASP A 124 -1.60 -6.88 18.17
C ASP A 124 -2.75 -7.82 17.73
N VAL A 125 -2.38 -8.90 17.04
CA VAL A 125 -3.19 -10.10 16.97
C VAL A 125 -2.74 -10.96 18.14
N HIS A 126 -3.29 -10.69 19.32
CA HIS A 126 -3.18 -11.64 20.41
C HIS A 126 -3.64 -13.01 19.91
N MET A 127 -2.66 -13.89 19.74
CA MET A 127 -2.84 -15.33 19.73
C MET A 127 -3.69 -15.68 20.96
N ARG A 128 -4.91 -16.13 20.72
CA ARG A 128 -5.66 -16.98 21.65
C ARG A 128 -6.04 -18.25 20.92
#